data_AF-A0A1M5D9U9-F1
#
_entry.id   AF-A0A1M5D9U9-F1
#
_cell.length_a   1.000
_cell.length_b   1.000
_cell.length_c   1.000
_cell.angle_alpha   90.00
_cell.angle_beta   90.00
_cell.angle_gamma   90.00
#
_symmetry.space_group_name_H-M   'P 1'
#
loop_
_entity.id
_entity.type
_entity.pdbx_description
1 polymer ?
#
loop_
_entity_poly.entity_id
_entity_poly.type
_entity_poly.pdbx_seq_one_letter_code
_entity_poly.pdbx_strand_id
1 'polypeptide(L)'
;MFLPLPPFLKYRSLYPSTLGHHATSILGHYAALITIWASYKMENNELYKKYDYYDNNPGIVLQEVKEIIGGLNSTEDKQFYIFNYTIPGHACSVLIRDYSEKLSQDEKLFCKDIILEVASLSIRENYSYQISDGVESAISVLPILLKDFPEEKEVIKTILLLTLFDPHNIGMYCEFADYSKKAILNHLWSINFDDAQSILLGYLLLKPKYEELRSELRKKNYKKNIYELHENQVIKAFLKKYNTDLQKVINNKVTIEDLNAVQNLELYVLKTAFELIPLKSDNIEHKKLAQLIISAFAKDLLSEKREDKVDYKVRHDFFEKLTSIILNVSEQDILDYLKPFIDGFNRSEAIAELFKVFILVEDKLAAYNKFWRTWNLFYSKVVEICKNGDKYWYTQEIIKSYLFAQTMWKEEATEWHTLKENNKMFFKKNNRGYRALSFRLIFNFKIIK
;
A
#
# COMPACT_ATOMS: atom_id res chain seq x y z
N MET A 1 19.98 -13.03 -19.86
CA MET A 1 19.41 -12.30 -21.00
C MET A 1 19.07 -10.93 -20.44
N PHE A 2 19.82 -9.89 -20.82
CA PHE A 2 19.62 -8.56 -20.25
C PHE A 2 18.24 -8.06 -20.70
N LEU A 3 17.38 -7.69 -19.74
CA LEU A 3 16.14 -6.97 -20.03
C LEU A 3 16.48 -5.79 -20.94
N PRO A 4 16.00 -5.74 -22.19
CA PRO A 4 15.98 -4.50 -22.90
C PRO A 4 15.01 -3.61 -22.14
N LEU A 5 15.52 -2.59 -21.44
CA LEU A 5 14.70 -1.45 -21.06
C LEU A 5 13.92 -1.01 -22.32
N PRO A 6 12.60 -0.74 -22.22
CA PRO A 6 11.81 -0.38 -23.38
C PRO A 6 12.54 0.69 -24.20
N PRO A 7 12.72 0.50 -25.52
CA PRO A 7 13.41 1.47 -26.34
C PRO A 7 12.64 2.78 -26.29
N PHE A 8 13.27 3.82 -25.76
CA PHE A 8 12.81 5.20 -25.88
C PHE A 8 12.37 5.47 -27.32
N LEU A 9 11.21 6.10 -27.46
CA LEU A 9 10.65 6.77 -28.65
C LEU A 9 11.65 6.88 -29.81
N LYS A 10 11.82 5.78 -30.55
CA LYS A 10 12.39 5.77 -31.90
C LYS A 10 11.27 5.94 -32.92
N TYR A 11 10.31 6.82 -32.64
CA TYR A 11 9.52 7.43 -33.71
C TYR A 11 10.32 8.58 -34.31
N ARG A 12 11.42 8.24 -34.99
CA ARG A 12 11.98 9.10 -36.04
C ARG A 12 11.20 8.75 -37.31
N SER A 13 10.11 9.47 -37.57
CA SER A 13 9.40 9.38 -38.83
C SER A 13 8.74 10.71 -39.21
N LEU A 14 9.49 11.47 -40.01
CA LEU A 14 9.03 12.10 -41.26
C LEU A 14 7.75 12.95 -41.22
N TYR A 15 7.74 14.08 -40.51
CA TYR A 15 6.90 15.22 -40.91
C TYR A 15 7.60 16.56 -40.66
N PRO A 16 7.43 17.56 -41.55
CA PRO A 16 8.19 18.82 -41.47
C PRO A 16 7.76 19.65 -40.26
N SER A 17 8.76 20.17 -39.56
CA SER A 17 8.64 21.11 -38.46
C SER A 17 8.14 22.47 -38.93
N THR A 18 6.90 22.83 -38.61
CA THR A 18 6.45 24.23 -38.55
C THR A 18 5.42 24.39 -37.42
N LEU A 19 5.89 24.57 -36.18
CA LEU A 19 5.06 25.03 -35.07
C LEU A 19 5.65 26.34 -34.52
N GLY A 20 5.03 27.46 -34.90
CA GLY A 20 5.36 28.78 -34.36
C GLY A 20 4.71 29.05 -33.00
N HIS A 21 5.17 30.10 -32.32
CA HIS A 21 4.77 30.51 -30.96
C HIS A 21 3.26 30.55 -30.66
N HIS A 22 2.39 30.67 -31.66
CA HIS A 22 0.94 30.67 -31.48
C HIS A 22 0.36 29.27 -31.21
N ALA A 23 0.97 28.22 -31.75
CA ALA A 23 0.54 26.85 -31.52
C ALA A 23 0.90 26.38 -30.10
N THR A 24 1.99 26.89 -29.53
CA THR A 24 2.43 26.58 -28.16
C THR A 24 1.43 27.05 -27.10
N SER A 25 0.73 28.18 -27.32
CA SER A 25 -0.28 28.67 -26.37
C SER A 25 -1.61 27.91 -26.42
N ILE A 26 -1.95 27.38 -27.61
CA ILE A 26 -3.16 26.58 -27.84
C ILE A 26 -2.95 25.17 -27.28
N LEU A 27 -1.82 24.53 -27.60
CA LEU A 27 -1.40 23.25 -27.01
C LEU A 27 -1.36 23.32 -25.47
N GLY A 28 -0.90 24.43 -24.90
CA GLY A 28 -0.86 24.62 -23.44
C GLY A 28 -2.25 24.64 -22.76
N HIS A 29 -3.30 25.12 -23.44
CA HIS A 29 -4.66 25.11 -22.88
C HIS A 29 -5.28 23.71 -22.90
N TYR A 30 -5.16 22.97 -24.00
CA TYR A 30 -5.69 21.61 -24.12
C TYR A 30 -4.97 20.64 -23.19
N ALA A 31 -3.65 20.75 -23.09
CA ALA A 31 -2.85 19.95 -22.20
C ALA A 31 -3.27 20.13 -20.73
N ALA A 32 -3.51 21.36 -20.28
CA ALA A 32 -4.00 21.61 -18.91
C ALA A 32 -5.36 20.95 -18.62
N LEU A 33 -6.27 20.92 -19.59
CA LEU A 33 -7.60 20.31 -19.43
C LEU A 33 -7.53 18.78 -19.34
N ILE A 34 -6.72 18.13 -20.19
CA ILE A 34 -6.49 16.67 -20.08
C ILE A 34 -5.87 16.32 -18.75
N THR A 35 -4.85 17.07 -18.29
CA THR A 35 -4.19 16.80 -17.01
C THR A 35 -5.20 16.77 -15.87
N ILE A 36 -6.07 17.78 -15.81
CA ILE A 36 -7.08 17.91 -14.75
C ILE A 36 -8.13 16.80 -14.85
N TRP A 37 -8.61 16.51 -16.07
CA TRP A 37 -9.56 15.43 -16.29
C TRP A 37 -8.96 14.07 -15.87
N ALA A 38 -7.76 13.76 -16.34
CA ALA A 38 -7.11 12.48 -16.09
C ALA A 38 -6.73 12.31 -14.61
N SER A 39 -6.23 13.36 -13.95
CA SER A 39 -5.92 13.31 -12.52
C SER A 39 -7.18 13.07 -11.68
N TYR A 40 -8.26 13.84 -11.92
CA TYR A 40 -9.52 13.65 -11.21
C TYR A 40 -10.15 12.28 -11.48
N LYS A 41 -10.03 11.74 -12.70
CA LYS A 41 -10.45 10.37 -13.00
C LYS A 41 -9.64 9.34 -12.21
N MET A 42 -8.33 9.50 -12.14
CA MET A 42 -7.48 8.58 -11.40
C MET A 42 -7.76 8.60 -9.90
N GLU A 43 -8.04 9.79 -9.34
CA GLU A 43 -8.39 10.01 -7.94
C GLU A 43 -9.85 9.67 -7.59
N ASN A 44 -10.68 9.29 -8.57
CA ASN A 44 -12.13 9.16 -8.42
C ASN A 44 -12.80 10.43 -7.86
N ASN A 45 -12.25 11.60 -8.17
CA ASN A 45 -12.78 12.89 -7.76
C ASN A 45 -13.91 13.31 -8.71
N GLU A 46 -15.13 13.47 -8.19
CA GLU A 46 -16.31 13.79 -9.00
C GLU A 46 -16.19 15.07 -9.84
N LEU A 47 -15.23 15.95 -9.54
CA LEU A 47 -14.93 17.12 -10.36
C LEU A 47 -14.53 16.79 -11.81
N TYR A 48 -14.10 15.55 -12.11
CA TYR A 48 -13.85 15.13 -13.50
C TYR A 48 -15.10 15.29 -14.38
N LYS A 49 -16.31 15.23 -13.79
CA LYS A 49 -17.60 15.35 -14.50
C LYS A 49 -17.78 16.72 -15.18
N LYS A 50 -16.98 17.72 -14.81
CA LYS A 50 -16.95 19.03 -15.48
C LYS A 50 -16.28 18.98 -16.87
N TYR A 51 -15.64 17.87 -17.21
CA TYR A 51 -14.89 17.64 -18.46
C TYR A 51 -15.47 16.43 -19.22
N ASP A 52 -16.80 16.31 -19.25
CA ASP A 52 -17.56 15.22 -19.88
C ASP A 52 -17.28 15.05 -21.38
N TYR A 53 -16.82 16.10 -22.05
CA TYR A 53 -16.35 16.06 -23.43
C TYR A 53 -15.34 14.94 -23.68
N TYR A 54 -14.36 14.76 -22.78
CA TYR A 54 -13.35 13.70 -22.88
C TYR A 54 -13.91 12.32 -22.56
N ASP A 55 -14.89 12.22 -21.64
CA ASP A 55 -15.57 10.96 -21.32
C ASP A 55 -16.36 10.41 -22.52
N ASN A 56 -16.96 11.31 -23.28
CA ASN A 56 -17.77 10.98 -24.46
C ASN A 56 -16.90 10.71 -25.70
N ASN A 57 -15.67 11.24 -25.75
CA ASN A 57 -14.81 11.20 -26.93
C ASN A 57 -13.36 10.78 -26.59
N PRO A 58 -13.11 9.53 -26.15
CA PRO A 58 -11.78 9.08 -25.73
C PRO A 58 -10.73 9.13 -26.85
N GLY A 59 -11.14 9.04 -28.12
CA GLY A 59 -10.23 9.18 -29.26
C GLY A 59 -9.56 10.56 -29.36
N ILE A 60 -10.23 11.62 -28.87
CA ILE A 60 -9.69 12.98 -28.86
C ILE A 60 -8.56 13.10 -27.84
N VAL A 61 -8.74 12.49 -26.66
CA VAL A 61 -7.68 12.39 -25.63
C VAL A 61 -6.44 11.75 -26.23
N LEU A 62 -6.60 10.66 -26.99
CA LEU A 62 -5.48 9.97 -27.60
C LEU A 62 -4.75 10.83 -28.65
N GLN A 63 -5.49 11.58 -29.47
CA GLN A 63 -4.90 12.51 -30.43
C GLN A 63 -4.08 13.59 -29.72
N GLU A 64 -4.66 14.24 -28.71
CA GLU A 64 -3.98 15.29 -27.93
C GLU A 64 -2.73 14.73 -27.22
N VAL A 65 -2.78 13.52 -26.66
CA VAL A 65 -1.61 12.85 -26.07
C VAL A 65 -0.50 12.62 -27.10
N LYS A 66 -0.83 12.18 -28.32
CA LYS A 66 0.15 12.01 -29.41
C LYS A 66 0.81 13.33 -29.78
N GLU A 67 0.04 14.42 -29.85
CA GLU A 67 0.56 15.76 -30.11
C GLU A 67 1.50 16.25 -29.00
N ILE A 68 1.12 16.03 -27.73
CA ILE A 68 1.95 16.37 -26.57
C ILE A 68 3.28 15.62 -26.61
N ILE A 69 3.27 14.30 -26.87
CA ILE A 69 4.50 13.50 -26.99
C ILE A 69 5.37 14.00 -28.16
N GLY A 70 4.76 14.33 -29.29
CA GLY A 70 5.46 14.96 -30.41
C GLY A 70 6.15 16.26 -30.00
N GLY A 71 5.46 17.10 -29.22
CA GLY A 71 6.01 18.30 -28.60
C GLY A 71 7.20 17.99 -27.68
N LEU A 72 7.04 17.06 -26.73
CA LEU A 72 8.06 16.67 -25.76
C LEU A 72 9.35 16.14 -26.42
N ASN A 73 9.22 15.42 -27.54
CA ASN A 73 10.37 14.87 -28.26
C ASN A 73 11.07 15.89 -29.17
N SER A 74 10.38 16.95 -29.58
CA SER A 74 10.85 17.88 -30.60
C SER A 74 11.39 19.18 -30.04
N THR A 75 11.03 19.53 -28.80
CA THR A 75 11.33 20.83 -28.22
C THR A 75 12.45 20.77 -27.18
N GLU A 76 13.39 21.72 -27.25
CA GLU A 76 14.30 22.04 -26.14
C GLU A 76 13.65 22.97 -25.09
N ASP A 77 12.37 23.33 -25.30
CA ASP A 77 11.61 24.16 -24.38
C ASP A 77 11.36 23.43 -23.05
N LYS A 78 12.18 23.78 -22.06
CA LYS A 78 12.07 23.29 -20.69
C LYS A 78 10.71 23.61 -20.06
N GLN A 79 10.08 24.75 -20.40
CA GLN A 79 8.77 25.08 -19.85
C GLN A 79 7.73 24.10 -20.36
N PHE A 80 7.70 23.87 -21.68
CA PHE A 80 6.80 22.88 -22.27
C PHE A 80 6.99 21.49 -21.65
N TYR A 81 8.24 21.06 -21.44
CA TYR A 81 8.50 19.79 -20.76
C TYR A 81 7.90 19.76 -19.35
N ILE A 82 8.24 20.74 -18.51
CA ILE A 82 7.82 20.80 -17.10
C ILE A 82 6.29 20.76 -16.94
N PHE A 83 5.55 21.42 -17.84
CA PHE A 83 4.09 21.48 -17.75
C PHE A 83 3.38 20.24 -18.31
N ASN A 84 4.01 19.48 -19.21
CA ASN A 84 3.30 18.47 -20.00
C ASN A 84 3.83 17.04 -19.86
N TYR A 85 4.98 16.82 -19.21
CA TYR A 85 5.61 15.49 -19.17
C TYR A 85 4.79 14.42 -18.41
N THR A 86 3.93 14.82 -17.49
CA THR A 86 3.12 13.88 -16.66
C THR A 86 1.84 13.41 -17.37
N ILE A 87 1.40 14.17 -18.37
CA ILE A 87 0.10 14.00 -19.05
C ILE A 87 -0.02 12.63 -19.72
N PRO A 88 0.97 12.16 -20.49
CA PRO A 88 0.84 10.87 -21.18
C PRO A 88 0.61 9.71 -20.20
N GLY A 89 1.32 9.71 -19.06
CA GLY A 89 1.17 8.68 -18.03
C GLY A 89 -0.24 8.63 -17.45
N HIS A 90 -0.79 9.79 -17.07
CA HIS A 90 -2.15 9.87 -16.54
C HIS A 90 -3.21 9.52 -17.58
N ALA A 91 -3.16 10.16 -18.76
CA ALA A 91 -4.17 10.01 -19.78
C ALA A 91 -4.21 8.57 -20.36
N CYS A 92 -3.06 7.98 -20.69
CA CYS A 92 -3.02 6.60 -21.17
C CYS A 92 -3.50 5.61 -20.10
N SER A 93 -3.21 5.86 -18.81
CA SER A 93 -3.71 5.02 -17.72
C SER A 93 -5.24 5.05 -17.63
N VAL A 94 -5.85 6.24 -17.71
CA VAL A 94 -7.32 6.37 -17.74
C VAL A 94 -7.92 5.70 -18.97
N LEU A 95 -7.32 5.89 -20.15
CA LEU A 95 -7.78 5.27 -21.39
C LEU A 95 -7.79 3.73 -21.30
N ILE A 96 -6.75 3.12 -20.75
CA ILE A 96 -6.70 1.67 -20.54
C ILE A 96 -7.68 1.22 -19.45
N ARG A 97 -7.77 1.92 -18.32
CA ARG A 97 -8.62 1.51 -17.20
C ARG A 97 -10.12 1.61 -17.51
N ASP A 98 -10.55 2.72 -18.12
CA ASP A 98 -11.97 3.08 -18.23
C ASP A 98 -12.51 2.92 -19.65
N TYR A 99 -11.63 2.94 -20.67
CA TYR A 99 -12.02 3.01 -22.07
C TYR A 99 -11.36 1.96 -22.96
N SER A 100 -10.69 0.92 -22.42
CA SER A 100 -10.00 -0.12 -23.21
C SER A 100 -10.92 -0.73 -24.28
N GLU A 101 -12.19 -0.99 -23.97
CA GLU A 101 -13.14 -1.58 -24.95
C GLU A 101 -13.48 -0.66 -26.13
N LYS A 102 -13.18 0.64 -26.03
CA LYS A 102 -13.40 1.63 -27.11
C LYS A 102 -12.15 1.89 -27.94
N LEU A 103 -11.00 1.33 -27.55
CA LEU A 103 -9.73 1.52 -28.25
C LEU A 103 -9.48 0.37 -29.23
N SER A 104 -8.98 0.71 -30.41
CA SER A 104 -8.41 -0.27 -31.33
C SER A 104 -7.12 -0.87 -30.78
N GLN A 105 -6.68 -1.99 -31.35
CA GLN A 105 -5.48 -2.69 -30.86
C GLN A 105 -4.22 -1.82 -30.94
N ASP A 106 -4.06 -1.03 -32.01
CA ASP A 106 -2.91 -0.13 -32.18
C ASP A 106 -2.91 1.00 -31.14
N GLU A 107 -4.09 1.47 -30.74
CA GLU A 107 -4.24 2.50 -29.70
C GLU A 107 -3.97 1.95 -28.31
N LYS A 108 -4.36 0.70 -28.04
CA LYS A 108 -3.98 -0.01 -26.81
C LYS A 108 -2.47 -0.22 -26.74
N LEU A 109 -1.84 -0.65 -27.84
CA LEU A 109 -0.38 -0.82 -27.94
C LEU A 109 0.35 0.50 -27.67
N PHE A 110 -0.14 1.60 -28.26
CA PHE A 110 0.39 2.94 -27.99
C PHE A 110 0.31 3.29 -26.50
N CYS A 111 -0.86 3.10 -25.86
CA CYS A 111 -1.02 3.40 -24.43
C CYS A 111 -0.14 2.50 -23.56
N LYS A 112 -0.04 1.21 -23.90
CA LYS A 112 0.80 0.21 -23.22
C LYS A 112 2.25 0.67 -23.17
N ASP A 113 2.82 1.07 -24.31
CA ASP A 113 4.23 1.48 -24.39
C ASP A 113 4.51 2.70 -23.51
N ILE A 114 3.61 3.69 -23.52
CA ILE A 114 3.71 4.89 -22.67
C ILE A 114 3.61 4.53 -21.18
N ILE A 115 2.64 3.71 -20.80
CA ILE A 115 2.45 3.30 -19.41
C ILE A 115 3.68 2.54 -18.89
N LEU A 116 4.21 1.59 -19.68
CA LEU A 116 5.40 0.83 -19.29
C LEU A 116 6.64 1.73 -19.17
N GLU A 117 6.80 2.70 -20.06
CA GLU A 117 7.85 3.70 -19.97
C GLU A 117 7.73 4.53 -18.69
N VAL A 118 6.56 5.10 -18.41
CA VAL A 118 6.32 5.94 -17.24
C VAL A 118 6.48 5.14 -15.95
N ALA A 119 5.90 3.93 -15.87
CA ALA A 119 6.04 3.07 -14.69
C ALA A 119 7.49 2.66 -14.42
N SER A 120 8.31 2.56 -15.47
CA SER A 120 9.74 2.22 -15.35
C SER A 120 10.62 3.40 -14.91
N LEU A 121 10.10 4.62 -14.79
CA LEU A 121 10.90 5.80 -14.41
C LEU A 121 11.62 5.60 -13.07
N SER A 122 10.98 4.95 -12.10
CA SER A 122 11.55 4.67 -10.77
C SER A 122 12.78 3.76 -10.80
N ILE A 123 12.97 3.00 -11.87
CA ILE A 123 14.11 2.10 -12.07
C ILE A 123 15.27 2.85 -12.76
N ARG A 124 14.99 4.00 -13.39
CA ARG A 124 15.98 4.78 -14.15
C ARG A 124 16.93 5.55 -13.22
N GLU A 125 18.06 5.95 -13.77
CA GLU A 125 19.02 6.78 -13.04
C GLU A 125 18.43 8.18 -12.82
N ASN A 126 18.72 8.77 -11.65
CA ASN A 126 18.31 10.15 -11.30
C ASN A 126 16.79 10.38 -11.25
N TYR A 127 15.99 9.34 -11.03
CA TYR A 127 14.58 9.51 -10.77
C TYR A 127 14.37 10.36 -9.51
N SER A 128 13.61 11.44 -9.67
CA SER A 128 13.24 12.34 -8.58
C SER A 128 11.79 12.07 -8.21
N TYR A 129 11.58 11.53 -7.01
CA TYR A 129 10.23 11.25 -6.52
C TYR A 129 9.41 12.53 -6.46
N GLN A 130 8.29 12.55 -7.19
CA GLN A 130 7.38 13.69 -7.22
C GLN A 130 5.93 13.22 -7.20
N ILE A 131 5.10 13.90 -6.42
CA ILE A 131 3.65 13.68 -6.40
C ILE A 131 3.07 14.05 -7.78
N SER A 132 2.21 13.19 -8.31
CA SER A 132 1.50 13.40 -9.58
C SER A 132 2.43 13.55 -10.79
N ASP A 133 3.54 12.82 -10.79
CA ASP A 133 4.46 12.72 -11.94
C ASP A 133 3.99 11.72 -13.02
N GLY A 134 2.82 11.10 -12.82
CA GLY A 134 2.24 10.07 -13.69
C GLY A 134 2.61 8.63 -13.32
N VAL A 135 3.63 8.41 -12.47
CA VAL A 135 4.12 7.06 -12.12
C VAL A 135 3.11 6.28 -11.29
N GLU A 136 2.44 6.91 -10.31
CA GLU A 136 1.36 6.28 -9.54
C GLU A 136 0.25 5.76 -10.47
N SER A 137 -0.16 6.58 -11.44
CA SER A 137 -1.21 6.22 -12.38
C SER A 137 -0.80 5.08 -13.28
N ALA A 138 0.41 5.14 -13.84
CA ALA A 138 0.96 4.10 -14.70
C ALA A 138 1.08 2.75 -13.95
N ILE A 139 1.59 2.76 -12.71
CA ILE A 139 1.71 1.55 -11.88
C ILE A 139 0.34 0.95 -11.55
N SER A 140 -0.66 1.80 -11.26
CA SER A 140 -2.00 1.36 -10.86
C SER A 140 -2.70 0.48 -11.90
N VAL A 141 -2.42 0.68 -13.19
CA VAL A 141 -3.04 -0.04 -14.31
C VAL A 141 -2.20 -1.19 -14.87
N LEU A 142 -0.98 -1.42 -14.35
CA LEU A 142 -0.14 -2.54 -14.80
C LEU A 142 -0.83 -3.92 -14.71
N PRO A 143 -1.64 -4.23 -13.67
CA PRO A 143 -2.39 -5.49 -13.64
C PRO A 143 -3.42 -5.62 -14.77
N ILE A 144 -4.01 -4.51 -15.21
CA ILE A 144 -4.95 -4.48 -16.35
C ILE A 144 -4.17 -4.72 -17.64
N LEU A 145 -3.02 -4.07 -17.81
CA LEU A 145 -2.14 -4.34 -18.95
C LEU A 145 -1.64 -5.78 -18.99
N LEU A 146 -1.37 -6.40 -17.84
CA LEU A 146 -0.95 -7.81 -17.79
C LEU A 146 -2.01 -8.76 -18.36
N LYS A 147 -3.29 -8.43 -18.17
CA LYS A 147 -4.40 -9.19 -18.74
C LYS A 147 -4.45 -9.07 -20.26
N ASP A 148 -4.30 -7.85 -20.77
CA ASP A 148 -4.44 -7.54 -22.20
C ASP A 148 -3.15 -7.86 -22.99
N PHE A 149 -1.99 -7.82 -22.34
CA PHE A 149 -0.66 -8.04 -22.90
C PHE A 149 0.18 -9.01 -22.02
N PRO A 150 -0.15 -10.31 -21.99
CA PRO A 150 0.54 -11.30 -21.17
C PRO A 150 2.03 -11.47 -21.50
N GLU A 151 2.46 -11.09 -22.70
CA GLU A 151 3.86 -11.10 -23.11
C GLU A 151 4.73 -10.11 -22.31
N GLU A 152 4.13 -9.05 -21.76
CA GLU A 152 4.82 -8.05 -20.94
C GLU A 152 4.95 -8.48 -19.46
N LYS A 153 4.58 -9.72 -19.14
CA LYS A 153 4.57 -10.27 -17.78
C LYS A 153 5.86 -10.02 -17.02
N GLU A 154 7.00 -10.26 -17.66
CA GLU A 154 8.30 -10.09 -17.03
C GLU A 154 8.54 -8.62 -16.62
N VAL A 155 8.25 -7.67 -17.52
CA VAL A 155 8.42 -6.23 -17.26
C VAL A 155 7.47 -5.78 -16.16
N ILE A 156 6.18 -6.09 -16.28
CA ILE A 156 5.14 -5.68 -15.34
C ILE A 156 5.43 -6.19 -13.93
N LYS A 157 5.71 -7.48 -13.78
CA LYS A 157 5.97 -8.07 -12.46
C LYS A 157 7.27 -7.56 -11.85
N THR A 158 8.29 -7.28 -12.69
CA THR A 158 9.54 -6.69 -12.22
C THR A 158 9.32 -5.27 -11.68
N ILE A 159 8.54 -4.44 -12.38
CA ILE A 159 8.19 -3.09 -11.92
C ILE A 159 7.45 -3.17 -10.58
N LEU A 160 6.37 -3.97 -10.51
CA LEU A 160 5.59 -4.11 -9.28
C LEU A 160 6.45 -4.56 -8.09
N LEU A 161 7.35 -5.53 -8.32
CA LEU A 161 8.22 -6.04 -7.26
C LEU A 161 9.28 -5.02 -6.82
N LEU A 162 9.93 -4.32 -7.75
CA LEU A 162 10.94 -3.31 -7.41
C LEU A 162 10.31 -2.10 -6.73
N THR A 163 9.12 -1.67 -7.15
CA THR A 163 8.34 -0.65 -6.45
C THR A 163 8.00 -1.08 -5.02
N LEU A 164 7.63 -2.34 -4.78
CA LEU A 164 7.41 -2.84 -3.42
C LEU A 164 8.67 -2.81 -2.54
N PHE A 165 9.86 -2.86 -3.14
CA PHE A 165 11.12 -2.78 -2.39
C PHE A 165 11.45 -1.37 -1.95
N ASP A 166 10.77 -0.35 -2.45
CA ASP A 166 11.12 1.04 -2.25
C ASP A 166 10.32 1.69 -1.10
N PRO A 167 10.95 1.92 0.07
CA PRO A 167 10.29 2.53 1.22
C PRO A 167 10.31 4.07 1.16
N HIS A 168 10.68 4.69 0.03
CA HIS A 168 10.75 6.15 -0.06
C HIS A 168 9.39 6.78 0.26
N ASN A 169 9.36 7.75 1.18
CA ASN A 169 8.14 8.49 1.50
C ASN A 169 7.87 9.52 0.40
N ILE A 170 6.63 9.58 -0.07
CA ILE A 170 6.16 10.59 -1.02
C ILE A 170 5.20 11.51 -0.27
N GLY A 171 5.69 12.71 0.06
CA GLY A 171 4.98 13.62 0.94
C GLY A 171 4.75 13.02 2.32
N MET A 172 3.63 13.39 2.96
CA MET A 172 3.27 12.92 4.31
C MET A 172 2.29 11.74 4.31
N TYR A 173 1.84 11.27 3.14
CA TYR A 173 0.66 10.40 3.05
C TYR A 173 0.91 8.99 2.51
N CYS A 174 2.00 8.74 1.77
CA CYS A 174 2.27 7.41 1.23
C CYS A 174 3.77 7.08 1.12
N GLU A 175 4.07 5.79 1.05
CA GLU A 175 5.34 5.23 0.62
C GLU A 175 5.26 4.89 -0.88
N PHE A 176 6.38 4.90 -1.60
CA PHE A 176 6.40 4.52 -3.02
C PHE A 176 5.91 3.07 -3.22
N ALA A 177 6.20 2.17 -2.27
CA ALA A 177 5.63 0.83 -2.23
C ALA A 177 4.09 0.78 -2.23
N ASP A 178 3.40 1.83 -1.75
CA ASP A 178 1.93 1.91 -1.77
C ASP A 178 1.36 1.85 -3.18
N TYR A 179 2.08 2.34 -4.19
CA TYR A 179 1.62 2.31 -5.58
C TYR A 179 1.40 0.87 -6.06
N SER A 180 2.38 -0.01 -5.80
CA SER A 180 2.23 -1.43 -6.13
C SER A 180 1.28 -2.16 -5.20
N LYS A 181 1.25 -1.86 -3.90
CA LYS A 181 0.25 -2.45 -2.99
C LYS A 181 -1.18 -2.17 -3.47
N LYS A 182 -1.49 -0.91 -3.81
CA LYS A 182 -2.80 -0.51 -4.35
C LYS A 182 -3.12 -1.25 -5.66
N ALA A 183 -2.18 -1.29 -6.61
CA ALA A 183 -2.38 -1.98 -7.89
C ALA A 183 -2.72 -3.47 -7.68
N ILE A 184 -1.97 -4.15 -6.81
CA ILE A 184 -2.14 -5.58 -6.53
C ILE A 184 -3.48 -5.83 -5.83
N LEU A 185 -3.80 -5.05 -4.78
CA LEU A 185 -5.01 -5.20 -3.97
C LEU A 185 -6.28 -4.86 -4.74
N ASN A 186 -6.25 -3.83 -5.59
CA ASN A 186 -7.44 -3.36 -6.31
C ASN A 186 -7.71 -4.17 -7.58
N HIS A 187 -6.66 -4.70 -8.22
CA HIS A 187 -6.78 -5.30 -9.56
C HIS A 187 -6.14 -6.68 -9.69
N LEU A 188 -4.88 -6.86 -9.30
CA LEU A 188 -4.16 -8.09 -9.67
C LEU A 188 -4.78 -9.35 -9.05
N TRP A 189 -5.19 -9.31 -7.78
CA TRP A 189 -5.82 -10.46 -7.13
C TRP A 189 -7.09 -10.95 -7.85
N SER A 190 -7.89 -10.04 -8.42
CA SER A 190 -9.12 -10.40 -9.13
C SER A 190 -8.88 -10.78 -10.58
N ILE A 191 -7.82 -10.23 -11.20
CA ILE A 191 -7.43 -10.52 -12.58
C ILE A 191 -6.69 -11.85 -12.69
N ASN A 192 -5.67 -12.07 -11.85
CA ASN A 192 -4.82 -13.25 -11.89
C ASN A 192 -4.26 -13.58 -10.49
N PHE A 193 -4.87 -14.58 -9.86
CA PHE A 193 -4.48 -15.04 -8.53
C PHE A 193 -3.02 -15.51 -8.47
N ASP A 194 -2.56 -16.29 -9.45
CA ASP A 194 -1.22 -16.89 -9.43
C ASP A 194 -0.11 -15.83 -9.53
N ASP A 195 -0.33 -14.79 -10.34
CA ASP A 195 0.61 -13.69 -10.44
C ASP A 195 0.64 -12.83 -9.17
N ALA A 196 -0.51 -12.56 -8.55
CA ALA A 196 -0.58 -11.86 -7.27
C ALA A 196 0.10 -12.66 -6.15
N GLN A 197 -0.22 -13.96 -6.04
CA GLN A 197 0.37 -14.88 -5.07
C GLN A 197 1.89 -14.95 -5.25
N SER A 198 2.35 -15.09 -6.49
CA SER A 198 3.78 -15.16 -6.75
C SER A 198 4.51 -13.85 -6.44
N ILE A 199 3.89 -12.68 -6.62
CA ILE A 199 4.49 -11.40 -6.19
C ILE A 199 4.56 -11.31 -4.66
N LEU A 200 3.51 -11.72 -3.94
CA LEU A 200 3.52 -11.74 -2.47
C LEU A 200 4.65 -12.62 -1.92
N LEU A 201 4.74 -13.87 -2.38
CA LEU A 201 5.82 -14.77 -1.95
C LEU A 201 7.18 -14.32 -2.47
N GLY A 202 7.24 -13.81 -3.70
CA GLY A 202 8.44 -13.24 -4.30
C GLY A 202 9.00 -12.06 -3.50
N TYR A 203 8.14 -11.19 -2.98
CA TYR A 203 8.53 -10.08 -2.12
C TYR A 203 9.21 -10.60 -0.84
N LEU A 204 8.61 -11.55 -0.15
CA LEU A 204 9.17 -12.17 1.06
C LEU A 204 10.51 -12.86 0.78
N LEU A 205 10.66 -13.51 -0.38
CA LEU A 205 11.88 -14.19 -0.79
C LEU A 205 13.02 -13.22 -1.14
N LEU A 206 12.71 -12.14 -1.85
CA LEU A 206 13.70 -11.31 -2.53
C LEU A 206 14.04 -10.02 -1.79
N LYS A 207 13.12 -9.44 -1.02
CA LYS A 207 13.39 -8.20 -0.25
C LYS A 207 14.56 -8.35 0.74
N PRO A 208 14.70 -9.44 1.50
CA PRO A 208 15.86 -9.62 2.38
C PRO A 208 17.19 -9.69 1.60
N LYS A 209 17.18 -10.39 0.45
CA LYS A 209 18.34 -10.49 -0.46
C LYS A 209 18.71 -9.13 -1.07
N TYR A 210 17.71 -8.30 -1.33
CA TYR A 210 17.88 -6.92 -1.81
C TYR A 210 18.59 -6.06 -0.77
N GLU A 211 18.15 -6.09 0.49
CA GLU A 211 18.78 -5.31 1.57
C GLU A 211 20.19 -5.79 1.91
N GLU A 212 20.42 -7.11 1.90
CA GLU A 212 21.76 -7.68 2.07
C GLU A 212 22.71 -7.16 0.99
N LEU A 213 22.28 -7.22 -0.28
CA LEU A 213 23.06 -6.70 -1.40
C LEU A 213 23.31 -5.19 -1.27
N ARG A 214 22.29 -4.43 -0.86
CA ARG A 214 22.43 -2.99 -0.60
C ARG A 214 23.50 -2.73 0.47
N SER A 215 23.49 -3.49 1.56
CA SER A 215 24.50 -3.41 2.64
C SER A 215 25.91 -3.79 2.15
N GLU A 216 26.04 -4.85 1.35
CA GLU A 216 27.31 -5.25 0.72
C GLU A 216 27.88 -4.13 -0.15
N LEU A 217 27.05 -3.53 -1.00
CA LEU A 217 27.43 -2.44 -1.89
C LEU A 217 27.85 -1.18 -1.11
N ARG A 218 27.10 -0.81 -0.05
CA ARG A 218 27.49 0.28 0.85
C ARG A 218 28.87 0.03 1.44
N LYS A 219 29.09 -1.14 2.05
CA LYS A 219 30.39 -1.52 2.65
C LYS A 219 31.53 -1.47 1.63
N LYS A 220 31.28 -1.87 0.38
CA LYS A 220 32.26 -1.81 -0.72
C LYS A 220 32.58 -0.37 -1.14
N ASN A 221 31.58 0.51 -1.20
CA ASN A 221 31.75 1.92 -1.53
C ASN A 221 32.50 2.67 -0.41
N TYR A 222 32.19 2.40 0.87
CA TYR A 222 32.93 2.94 2.01
C TYR A 222 34.43 2.61 1.95
N LYS A 223 34.80 1.36 1.59
CA LYS A 223 36.22 0.97 1.40
C LYS A 223 36.92 1.76 0.28
N LYS A 224 36.17 2.41 -0.60
CA LYS A 224 36.68 3.25 -1.70
C LYS A 224 36.51 4.75 -1.42
N ASN A 225 36.15 5.15 -0.20
CA ASN A 225 35.79 6.53 0.18
C ASN A 225 34.62 7.12 -0.64
N ILE A 226 33.71 6.27 -1.11
CA ILE A 226 32.47 6.68 -1.77
C ILE A 226 31.34 6.51 -0.75
N TYR A 227 30.69 7.61 -0.39
CA TYR A 227 29.63 7.62 0.63
C TYR A 227 28.23 7.46 0.02
N GLU A 228 28.07 7.87 -1.23
CA GLU A 228 26.79 7.79 -1.94
C GLU A 228 26.57 6.40 -2.53
N LEU A 229 25.34 5.92 -2.43
CA LEU A 229 24.86 4.73 -3.12
C LEU A 229 23.52 5.06 -3.77
N HIS A 230 23.53 5.18 -5.08
CA HIS A 230 22.31 5.43 -5.84
C HIS A 230 21.49 4.15 -6.00
N GLU A 231 20.17 4.27 -5.92
CA GLU A 231 19.26 3.12 -5.91
C GLU A 231 19.33 2.31 -7.22
N ASN A 232 19.48 2.98 -8.36
CA ASN A 232 19.68 2.35 -9.67
C ASN A 232 20.89 1.37 -9.69
N GLN A 233 21.96 1.65 -8.93
CA GLN A 233 23.12 0.77 -8.84
C GLN A 233 22.76 -0.53 -8.11
N VAL A 234 21.95 -0.42 -7.06
CA VAL A 234 21.44 -1.56 -6.29
C VAL A 234 20.51 -2.39 -7.16
N ILE A 235 19.55 -1.75 -7.85
CA ILE A 235 18.63 -2.44 -8.77
C ILE A 235 19.39 -3.17 -9.87
N LYS A 236 20.34 -2.52 -10.55
CA LYS A 236 21.16 -3.15 -11.61
C LYS A 236 21.94 -4.36 -11.07
N ALA A 237 22.55 -4.22 -9.90
CA ALA A 237 23.27 -5.32 -9.26
C ALA A 237 22.34 -6.46 -8.84
N PHE A 238 21.14 -6.13 -8.34
CA PHE A 238 20.13 -7.08 -7.91
C PHE A 238 19.60 -7.90 -9.08
N LEU A 239 19.15 -7.24 -10.15
CA LEU A 239 18.66 -7.89 -11.37
C LEU A 239 19.72 -8.83 -11.98
N LYS A 240 21.00 -8.49 -11.85
CA LYS A 240 22.10 -9.36 -12.29
C LYS A 240 22.35 -10.53 -11.34
N LYS A 241 22.47 -10.29 -10.03
CA LYS A 241 22.86 -11.29 -9.02
C LYS A 241 21.76 -12.32 -8.78
N TYR A 242 20.50 -11.88 -8.72
CA TYR A 242 19.34 -12.69 -8.33
C TYR A 242 18.38 -12.97 -9.49
N ASN A 243 18.85 -12.89 -10.74
CA ASN A 243 18.02 -13.15 -11.92
C ASN A 243 17.29 -14.50 -11.85
N THR A 244 17.95 -15.56 -11.40
CA THR A 244 17.33 -16.89 -11.30
C THR A 244 16.13 -16.90 -10.34
N ASP A 245 16.26 -16.27 -9.17
CA ASP A 245 15.18 -16.17 -8.20
C ASP A 245 14.05 -15.25 -8.71
N LEU A 246 14.41 -14.15 -9.36
CA LEU A 246 13.44 -13.26 -10.02
C LEU A 246 12.65 -14.01 -11.10
N GLN A 247 13.30 -14.84 -11.91
CA GLN A 247 12.64 -15.65 -12.93
C GLN A 247 11.70 -16.71 -12.31
N LYS A 248 11.98 -17.21 -11.10
CA LYS A 248 11.01 -18.06 -10.38
C LYS A 248 9.74 -17.27 -10.04
N VAL A 249 9.88 -16.03 -9.57
CA VAL A 249 8.75 -15.13 -9.30
C VAL A 249 7.97 -14.82 -10.58
N ILE A 250 8.65 -14.43 -11.66
CA ILE A 250 8.00 -14.12 -12.93
C ILE A 250 7.19 -15.32 -13.43
N ASN A 251 7.73 -16.53 -13.30
CA ASN A 251 7.11 -17.76 -13.78
C ASN A 251 6.12 -18.43 -12.81
N ASN A 252 5.74 -17.79 -11.69
CA ASN A 252 4.82 -18.34 -10.69
C ASN A 252 5.31 -19.67 -10.07
N LYS A 253 6.61 -19.78 -9.84
CA LYS A 253 7.25 -21.00 -9.31
C LYS A 253 7.72 -20.87 -7.86
N VAL A 254 7.43 -19.75 -7.20
CA VAL A 254 7.77 -19.55 -5.79
C VAL A 254 6.66 -20.14 -4.93
N THR A 255 7.03 -20.96 -3.96
CA THR A 255 6.10 -21.53 -2.98
C THR A 255 6.44 -21.07 -1.55
N ILE A 256 5.58 -21.40 -0.58
CA ILE A 256 5.84 -21.07 0.83
C ILE A 256 7.09 -21.81 1.34
N GLU A 257 7.38 -23.00 0.82
CA GLU A 257 8.57 -23.78 1.21
C GLU A 257 9.88 -23.10 0.78
N ASP A 258 9.86 -22.25 -0.25
CA ASP A 258 11.02 -21.43 -0.64
C ASP A 258 11.30 -20.30 0.38
N LEU A 259 10.31 -19.96 1.22
CA LEU A 259 10.47 -18.92 2.23
C LEU A 259 11.24 -19.47 3.43
N ASN A 260 12.51 -19.06 3.54
CA ASN A 260 13.27 -19.21 4.79
C ASN A 260 12.46 -18.65 5.96
N ALA A 261 12.71 -19.15 7.18
CA ALA A 261 12.01 -18.82 8.44
C ALA A 261 11.40 -17.40 8.47
N VAL A 262 10.17 -17.26 7.95
CA VAL A 262 9.49 -15.96 7.70
C VAL A 262 9.40 -15.16 8.99
N GLN A 263 9.17 -15.85 10.10
CA GLN A 263 9.13 -15.31 11.45
C GLN A 263 10.41 -14.59 11.93
N ASN A 264 11.54 -14.75 11.22
CA ASN A 264 12.81 -14.11 11.54
C ASN A 264 13.13 -12.92 10.61
N LEU A 265 12.26 -12.62 9.64
CA LEU A 265 12.45 -11.45 8.78
C LEU A 265 12.18 -10.16 9.56
N GLU A 266 12.74 -9.05 9.08
CA GLU A 266 12.50 -7.74 9.69
C GLU A 266 11.00 -7.36 9.64
N LEU A 267 10.48 -6.81 10.74
CA LEU A 267 9.05 -6.54 10.89
C LEU A 267 8.49 -5.62 9.81
N TYR A 268 9.28 -4.68 9.26
CA TYR A 268 8.79 -3.82 8.19
C TYR A 268 8.56 -4.61 6.87
N VAL A 269 9.35 -5.66 6.61
CA VAL A 269 9.13 -6.58 5.47
C VAL A 269 7.85 -7.38 5.72
N LEU A 270 7.69 -7.92 6.92
CA LEU A 270 6.48 -8.65 7.29
C LEU A 270 5.23 -7.77 7.24
N LYS A 271 5.33 -6.49 7.62
CA LYS A 271 4.27 -5.49 7.51
C LYS A 271 3.78 -5.36 6.07
N THR A 272 4.69 -5.09 5.14
CA THR A 272 4.34 -4.93 3.71
C THR A 272 3.73 -6.22 3.14
N ALA A 273 4.29 -7.39 3.47
CA ALA A 273 3.73 -8.67 3.03
C ALA A 273 2.31 -8.89 3.59
N PHE A 274 2.07 -8.50 4.84
CA PHE A 274 0.76 -8.61 5.48
C PHE A 274 -0.27 -7.70 4.82
N GLU A 275 0.12 -6.46 4.48
CA GLU A 275 -0.74 -5.51 3.78
C GLU A 275 -1.20 -6.01 2.41
N LEU A 276 -0.36 -6.79 1.71
CA LEU A 276 -0.66 -7.39 0.41
C LEU A 276 -1.69 -8.54 0.47
N ILE A 277 -1.95 -9.13 1.64
CA ILE A 277 -2.95 -10.19 1.79
C ILE A 277 -4.36 -9.60 1.65
N PRO A 278 -5.23 -10.14 0.77
CA PRO A 278 -6.61 -9.64 0.65
C PRO A 278 -7.40 -9.76 1.96
N LEU A 279 -8.22 -8.74 2.28
CA LEU A 279 -8.97 -8.68 3.54
C LEU A 279 -9.95 -9.84 3.75
N LYS A 280 -10.54 -10.35 2.66
CA LYS A 280 -11.55 -11.41 2.65
C LYS A 280 -11.03 -12.68 1.98
N SER A 281 -9.82 -13.11 2.35
CA SER A 281 -9.24 -14.30 1.76
C SER A 281 -9.54 -15.56 2.59
N ASP A 282 -10.16 -16.54 1.93
CA ASP A 282 -10.34 -17.90 2.47
C ASP A 282 -9.21 -18.86 2.06
N ASN A 283 -8.20 -18.37 1.36
CA ASN A 283 -7.08 -19.18 0.91
C ASN A 283 -6.24 -19.68 2.10
N ILE A 284 -6.00 -20.99 2.17
CA ILE A 284 -5.31 -21.65 3.29
C ILE A 284 -3.87 -21.15 3.44
N GLU A 285 -3.17 -20.89 2.34
CA GLU A 285 -1.81 -20.34 2.37
C GLU A 285 -1.78 -18.92 2.94
N HIS A 286 -2.75 -18.08 2.56
CA HIS A 286 -2.87 -16.74 3.14
C HIS A 286 -3.14 -16.79 4.64
N LYS A 287 -4.01 -17.70 5.10
CA LYS A 287 -4.26 -17.90 6.54
C LYS A 287 -2.99 -18.32 7.28
N LYS A 288 -2.25 -19.30 6.74
CA LYS A 288 -0.97 -19.76 7.30
C LYS A 288 0.05 -18.63 7.37
N LEU A 289 0.22 -17.87 6.28
CA LEU A 289 1.16 -16.76 6.21
C LEU A 289 0.79 -15.66 7.20
N ALA A 290 -0.48 -15.27 7.26
CA ALA A 290 -0.99 -14.30 8.22
C ALA A 290 -0.70 -14.74 9.66
N GLN A 291 -0.95 -16.01 10.02
CA GLN A 291 -0.65 -16.54 11.36
C GLN A 291 0.86 -16.48 11.70
N LEU A 292 1.74 -16.80 10.74
CA LEU A 292 3.19 -16.69 10.94
C LEU A 292 3.62 -15.25 11.19
N ILE A 293 3.12 -14.31 10.38
CA ILE A 293 3.41 -12.88 10.53
C ILE A 293 2.90 -12.37 11.87
N ILE A 294 1.65 -12.66 12.22
CA ILE A 294 1.03 -12.23 13.48
C ILE A 294 1.83 -12.75 14.68
N SER A 295 2.29 -14.01 14.62
CA SER A 295 3.09 -14.60 15.69
C SER A 295 4.44 -13.90 15.85
N ALA A 296 5.09 -13.53 14.75
CA ALA A 296 6.34 -12.77 14.78
C ALA A 296 6.14 -11.38 15.41
N PHE A 297 5.10 -10.66 14.97
CA PHE A 297 4.75 -9.35 15.55
C PHE A 297 4.40 -9.46 17.04
N ALA A 298 3.59 -10.43 17.44
CA ALA A 298 3.20 -10.60 18.83
C ALA A 298 4.41 -10.86 19.74
N LYS A 299 5.38 -11.66 19.29
CA LYS A 299 6.62 -11.93 20.03
C LYS A 299 7.40 -10.65 20.34
N ASP A 300 7.56 -9.77 19.34
CA ASP A 300 8.37 -8.56 19.49
C ASP A 300 7.60 -7.44 20.20
N LEU A 301 6.32 -7.24 19.84
CA LEU A 301 5.48 -6.19 20.43
C LEU A 301 5.11 -6.44 21.89
N LEU A 302 5.09 -7.71 22.31
CA LEU A 302 4.80 -8.11 23.69
C LEU A 302 6.09 -8.45 24.47
N SER A 303 7.26 -8.20 23.90
CA SER A 303 8.54 -8.34 24.61
C SER A 303 8.65 -7.29 25.73
N GLU A 304 9.21 -7.69 26.88
CA GLU A 304 9.52 -6.77 27.98
C GLU A 304 10.85 -6.02 27.78
N LYS A 305 11.61 -6.34 26.72
CA LYS A 305 12.90 -5.72 26.42
C LYS A 305 12.71 -4.32 25.86
N ARG A 306 13.26 -3.31 26.54
CA ARG A 306 13.18 -1.89 26.14
C ARG A 306 13.99 -1.54 24.88
N GLU A 307 14.97 -2.37 24.53
CA GLU A 307 15.89 -2.13 23.41
C GLU A 307 15.27 -2.49 22.04
N ASP A 308 14.19 -3.29 22.01
CA ASP A 308 13.52 -3.78 20.81
C ASP A 308 12.31 -2.91 20.43
N LYS A 309 12.42 -1.58 20.51
CA LYS A 309 11.27 -0.71 20.26
C LYS A 309 10.95 -0.71 18.76
N VAL A 310 9.95 -1.50 18.38
CA VAL A 310 9.39 -1.55 17.03
C VAL A 310 9.00 -0.14 16.59
N ASP A 311 9.35 0.21 15.35
CA ASP A 311 8.98 1.48 14.75
C ASP A 311 7.47 1.72 14.85
N TYR A 312 7.08 2.94 15.22
CA TYR A 312 5.68 3.28 15.47
C TYR A 312 4.82 3.08 14.21
N LYS A 313 5.29 3.50 13.03
CA LYS A 313 4.54 3.38 11.78
C LYS A 313 4.38 1.90 11.41
N VAL A 314 5.46 1.11 11.50
CA VAL A 314 5.41 -0.34 11.24
C VAL A 314 4.39 -1.04 12.16
N ARG A 315 4.39 -0.70 13.46
CA ARG A 315 3.44 -1.23 14.44
C ARG A 315 2.00 -0.81 14.12
N HIS A 316 1.78 0.47 13.83
CA HIS A 316 0.47 1.02 13.56
C HIS A 316 -0.16 0.42 12.30
N ASP A 317 0.58 0.39 11.20
CA ASP A 317 0.13 -0.15 9.91
C ASP A 317 -0.20 -1.65 10.04
N PHE A 318 0.63 -2.40 10.78
CA PHE A 318 0.35 -3.80 11.09
C PHE A 318 -0.97 -3.96 11.86
N PHE A 319 -1.20 -3.15 12.90
CA PHE A 319 -2.44 -3.21 13.66
C PHE A 319 -3.66 -2.80 12.86
N GLU A 320 -3.56 -1.79 11.99
CA GLU A 320 -4.66 -1.37 11.11
C GLU A 320 -5.04 -2.53 10.16
N LYS A 321 -4.04 -3.18 9.57
CA LYS A 321 -4.26 -4.35 8.71
C LYS A 321 -4.82 -5.55 9.47
N LEU A 322 -4.27 -5.87 10.64
CA LEU A 322 -4.70 -7.01 11.48
C LEU A 322 -6.17 -6.85 11.86
N THR A 323 -6.50 -5.67 12.35
CA THR A 323 -7.86 -5.31 12.74
C THR A 323 -8.82 -5.41 11.56
N SER A 324 -8.42 -4.86 10.40
CA SER A 324 -9.22 -4.92 9.18
C SER A 324 -9.48 -6.36 8.73
N ILE A 325 -8.50 -7.25 8.86
CA ILE A 325 -8.67 -8.69 8.59
C ILE A 325 -9.66 -9.30 9.60
N ILE A 326 -9.44 -9.12 10.90
CA ILE A 326 -10.27 -9.71 11.96
C ILE A 326 -11.75 -9.31 11.82
N LEU A 327 -12.02 -8.06 11.45
CA LEU A 327 -13.38 -7.55 11.24
C LEU A 327 -14.01 -7.98 9.89
N ASN A 328 -13.26 -8.66 9.01
CA ASN A 328 -13.75 -9.18 7.74
C ASN A 328 -13.79 -10.71 7.63
N VAL A 329 -13.01 -11.45 8.42
CA VAL A 329 -12.96 -12.93 8.40
C VAL A 329 -14.15 -13.59 9.10
N SER A 330 -14.26 -14.91 8.97
CA SER A 330 -15.27 -15.71 9.67
C SER A 330 -15.07 -15.63 11.20
N GLU A 331 -16.16 -15.73 11.97
CA GLU A 331 -16.08 -15.65 13.44
C GLU A 331 -15.23 -16.77 14.06
N GLN A 332 -15.09 -17.90 13.36
CA GLN A 332 -14.30 -19.04 13.80
C GLN A 332 -12.79 -18.72 13.74
N ASP A 333 -12.35 -17.99 12.71
CA ASP A 333 -10.94 -17.65 12.52
C ASP A 333 -10.45 -16.54 13.47
N ILE A 334 -11.36 -15.74 14.06
CA ILE A 334 -11.00 -14.61 14.93
C ILE A 334 -10.09 -15.04 16.08
N LEU A 335 -10.42 -16.17 16.73
CA LEU A 335 -9.64 -16.64 17.87
C LEU A 335 -8.21 -17.03 17.45
N ASP A 336 -8.07 -17.69 16.30
CA ASP A 336 -6.76 -18.17 15.83
C ASP A 336 -5.82 -17.02 15.51
N TYR A 337 -6.33 -15.94 14.90
CA TYR A 337 -5.55 -14.73 14.66
C TYR A 337 -5.20 -13.95 15.93
N LEU A 338 -6.09 -13.93 16.93
CA LEU A 338 -5.84 -13.19 18.16
C LEU A 338 -5.06 -13.96 19.21
N LYS A 339 -4.95 -15.29 19.07
CA LYS A 339 -4.34 -16.17 20.06
C LYS A 339 -2.94 -15.71 20.50
N PRO A 340 -2.00 -15.31 19.61
CA PRO A 340 -0.69 -14.83 20.04
C PRO A 340 -0.76 -13.62 20.98
N PHE A 341 -1.71 -12.70 20.76
CA PHE A 341 -1.91 -11.51 21.62
C PHE A 341 -2.67 -11.81 22.91
N ILE A 342 -3.57 -12.80 22.90
CA ILE A 342 -4.31 -13.24 24.08
C ILE A 342 -3.40 -14.02 25.03
N ASP A 343 -2.59 -14.93 24.48
CA ASP A 343 -1.68 -15.79 25.24
C ASP A 343 -0.50 -14.97 25.78
N GLY A 344 0.06 -14.07 24.95
CA GLY A 344 1.13 -13.15 25.33
C GLY A 344 0.67 -11.86 26.01
N PHE A 345 -0.61 -11.73 26.36
CA PHE A 345 -1.20 -10.49 26.86
C PHE A 345 -0.44 -9.95 28.08
N ASN A 346 0.00 -8.70 28.00
CA ASN A 346 0.79 -8.06 29.04
C ASN A 346 0.45 -6.56 29.20
N ARG A 347 1.23 -5.84 30.00
CA ARG A 347 1.04 -4.40 30.27
C ARG A 347 1.88 -3.53 29.33
N SER A 348 1.85 -3.82 28.03
CA SER A 348 2.58 -3.06 27.01
C SER A 348 1.75 -1.93 26.42
N GLU A 349 2.45 -0.94 25.85
CA GLU A 349 1.86 0.10 25.00
C GLU A 349 1.11 -0.50 23.80
N ALA A 350 1.66 -1.58 23.22
CA ALA A 350 1.13 -2.24 22.04
C ALA A 350 -0.30 -2.75 22.25
N ILE A 351 -0.64 -3.27 23.44
CA ILE A 351 -2.01 -3.70 23.77
C ILE A 351 -2.98 -2.51 23.84
N ALA A 352 -2.55 -1.37 24.41
CA ALA A 352 -3.39 -0.18 24.45
C ALA A 352 -3.65 0.36 23.04
N GLU A 353 -2.61 0.39 22.19
CA GLU A 353 -2.73 0.79 20.80
C GLU A 353 -3.64 -0.15 20.00
N LEU A 354 -3.50 -1.47 20.15
CA LEU A 354 -4.35 -2.46 19.48
C LEU A 354 -5.84 -2.17 19.74
N PHE A 355 -6.23 -1.90 20.99
CA PHE A 355 -7.62 -1.55 21.30
C PHE A 355 -8.08 -0.26 20.63
N LYS A 356 -7.23 0.77 20.56
CA LYS A 356 -7.57 2.02 19.86
C LYS A 356 -7.81 1.76 18.37
N VAL A 357 -6.91 1.01 17.73
CA VAL A 357 -7.03 0.69 16.30
C VAL A 357 -8.29 -0.12 16.02
N PHE A 358 -8.65 -1.09 16.88
CA PHE A 358 -9.93 -1.79 16.75
C PHE A 358 -11.14 -0.86 16.72
N ILE A 359 -11.19 0.15 17.59
CA ILE A 359 -12.30 1.10 17.63
C ILE A 359 -12.32 1.94 16.36
N LEU A 360 -11.16 2.43 15.91
CA LEU A 360 -11.04 3.27 14.72
C LEU A 360 -11.44 2.53 13.43
N VAL A 361 -11.04 1.27 13.29
CA VAL A 361 -11.39 0.47 12.11
C VAL A 361 -12.85 0.01 12.17
N GLU A 362 -13.36 -0.35 13.35
CA GLU A 362 -14.78 -0.67 13.51
C GLU A 362 -15.67 0.53 13.18
N ASP A 363 -15.27 1.74 13.57
CA ASP A 363 -16.01 2.97 13.22
C ASP A 363 -16.20 3.09 11.70
N LYS A 364 -15.17 2.71 10.91
CA LYS A 364 -15.21 2.69 9.44
C LYS A 364 -15.99 1.50 8.87
N LEU A 365 -15.88 0.30 9.45
CA LEU A 365 -16.38 -0.95 8.85
C LEU A 365 -17.76 -1.40 9.34
N ALA A 366 -18.22 -0.95 10.51
CA ALA A 366 -19.49 -1.36 11.13
C ALA A 366 -19.67 -2.89 11.27
N ALA A 367 -18.61 -3.61 11.69
CA ALA A 367 -18.60 -5.05 11.91
C ALA A 367 -18.99 -5.46 13.36
N TYR A 368 -20.14 -4.95 13.83
CA TYR A 368 -20.64 -5.06 15.21
C TYR A 368 -20.43 -6.44 15.89
N ASN A 369 -20.85 -7.54 15.27
CA ASN A 369 -20.77 -8.87 15.90
C ASN A 369 -19.32 -9.31 16.11
N LYS A 370 -18.46 -9.10 15.12
CA LYS A 370 -17.04 -9.48 15.17
C LYS A 370 -16.25 -8.62 16.13
N PHE A 371 -16.60 -7.33 16.22
CA PHE A 371 -16.05 -6.43 17.21
C PHE A 371 -16.35 -6.92 18.64
N TRP A 372 -17.62 -7.18 18.97
CA TRP A 372 -18.00 -7.63 20.30
C TRP A 372 -17.48 -9.04 20.62
N ARG A 373 -17.38 -9.93 19.62
CA ARG A 373 -16.69 -11.21 19.77
C ARG A 373 -15.24 -10.99 20.21
N THR A 374 -14.52 -10.12 19.51
CA THR A 374 -13.14 -9.75 19.85
C THR A 374 -13.03 -9.14 21.25
N TRP A 375 -13.91 -8.19 21.60
CA TRP A 375 -13.93 -7.56 22.92
C TRP A 375 -14.08 -8.59 24.05
N ASN A 376 -14.96 -9.57 23.86
CA ASN A 376 -15.20 -10.63 24.83
C ASN A 376 -14.01 -11.58 24.99
N LEU A 377 -13.22 -11.83 23.94
CA LEU A 377 -12.01 -12.66 24.02
C LEU A 377 -10.95 -12.04 24.94
N PHE A 378 -10.81 -10.71 24.95
CA PHE A 378 -9.86 -10.01 25.82
C PHE A 378 -10.38 -9.73 27.24
N TYR A 379 -11.67 -9.96 27.50
CA TYR A 379 -12.30 -9.55 28.76
C TYR A 379 -11.61 -10.09 30.01
N SER A 380 -11.34 -11.39 30.05
CA SER A 380 -10.70 -12.03 31.22
C SER A 380 -9.30 -11.48 31.47
N LYS A 381 -8.54 -11.23 30.40
CA LYS A 381 -7.17 -10.69 30.45
C LYS A 381 -7.15 -9.26 30.98
N VAL A 382 -8.08 -8.41 30.53
CA VAL A 382 -8.21 -7.03 31.05
C VAL A 382 -8.61 -7.04 32.54
N VAL A 383 -9.55 -7.91 32.94
CA VAL A 383 -9.93 -8.03 34.36
C VAL A 383 -8.75 -8.48 35.23
N GLU A 384 -7.91 -9.39 34.74
CA GLU A 384 -6.75 -9.90 35.46
C GLU A 384 -5.71 -8.81 35.74
N ILE A 385 -5.39 -7.96 34.76
CA ILE A 385 -4.40 -6.89 34.98
C ILE A 385 -4.89 -5.85 35.99
N CYS A 386 -6.21 -5.63 36.09
CA CYS A 386 -6.82 -4.72 37.06
C CYS A 386 -6.68 -5.18 38.51
N LYS A 387 -6.58 -6.50 38.77
CA LYS A 387 -6.43 -7.05 40.13
C LYS A 387 -5.13 -6.63 40.81
N ASN A 388 -4.11 -6.31 40.01
CA ASN A 388 -2.77 -5.95 40.49
C ASN A 388 -2.59 -4.43 40.71
N GLY A 389 -3.66 -3.64 40.54
CA GLY A 389 -3.65 -2.19 40.70
C GLY A 389 -2.97 -1.43 39.55
N ASP A 390 -2.78 -0.13 39.76
CA ASP A 390 -2.24 0.86 38.82
C ASP A 390 -0.72 1.06 38.94
N LYS A 391 -0.01 0.11 39.55
CA LYS A 391 1.45 0.16 39.74
C LYS A 391 2.26 0.26 38.43
N TYR A 392 1.63 0.01 37.28
CA TYR A 392 2.26 0.06 35.95
C TYR A 392 1.53 1.05 35.05
N TRP A 393 2.29 1.96 34.45
CA TRP A 393 1.80 3.07 33.60
C TRP A 393 0.78 2.62 32.54
N TYR A 394 1.09 1.57 31.78
CA TYR A 394 0.22 1.13 30.69
C TYR A 394 -1.05 0.42 31.14
N THR A 395 -1.17 -0.03 32.40
CA THR A 395 -2.43 -0.61 32.90
C THR A 395 -3.58 0.39 32.74
N GLN A 396 -3.35 1.66 33.09
CA GLN A 396 -4.38 2.70 32.94
C GLN A 396 -4.71 2.96 31.47
N GLU A 397 -3.71 2.99 30.60
CA GLU A 397 -3.87 3.26 29.17
C GLU A 397 -4.62 2.13 28.46
N ILE A 398 -4.32 0.88 28.79
CA ILE A 398 -5.05 -0.31 28.31
C ILE A 398 -6.51 -0.24 28.73
N ILE A 399 -6.78 0.04 30.02
CA ILE A 399 -8.16 0.13 30.54
C ILE A 399 -8.92 1.26 29.85
N LYS A 400 -8.33 2.46 29.74
CA LYS A 400 -8.96 3.59 29.06
C LYS A 400 -9.26 3.26 27.60
N SER A 401 -8.33 2.62 26.89
CA SER A 401 -8.52 2.21 25.50
C SER A 401 -9.63 1.17 25.36
N TYR A 402 -9.61 0.13 26.20
CA TYR A 402 -10.62 -0.95 26.21
C TYR A 402 -12.04 -0.45 26.58
N LEU A 403 -12.12 0.61 27.37
CA LEU A 403 -13.38 1.28 27.76
C LEU A 403 -13.74 2.47 26.85
N PHE A 404 -13.09 2.61 25.70
CA PHE A 404 -13.36 3.66 24.69
C PHE A 404 -13.04 5.09 25.13
N ALA A 405 -12.37 5.27 26.27
CA ALA A 405 -12.10 6.56 26.88
C ALA A 405 -10.85 7.27 26.31
N GLN A 406 -10.11 6.62 25.41
CA GLN A 406 -8.92 7.19 24.76
C GLN A 406 -9.05 7.42 23.27
N THR A 407 -10.16 7.02 22.68
CA THR A 407 -10.43 7.27 21.27
C THR A 407 -10.83 8.72 21.10
N MET A 408 -10.22 9.41 20.13
CA MET A 408 -10.68 10.74 19.73
C MET A 408 -11.94 10.58 18.89
N TRP A 409 -13.08 10.94 19.49
CA TRP A 409 -14.36 11.02 18.81
C TRP A 409 -14.52 12.39 18.16
N LYS A 410 -15.36 12.48 17.12
CA LYS A 410 -15.78 13.79 16.57
C LYS A 410 -16.49 14.60 17.65
N GLU A 411 -16.35 15.91 17.64
CA GLU A 411 -16.91 16.78 18.69
C GLU A 411 -18.44 16.66 18.81
N GLU A 412 -19.10 16.36 17.69
CA GLU A 412 -20.54 16.19 17.57
C GLU A 412 -21.01 14.74 17.82
N ALA A 413 -20.10 13.80 18.08
CA ALA A 413 -20.47 12.40 18.26
C ALA A 413 -21.27 12.20 19.57
N THR A 414 -22.54 11.83 19.43
CA THR A 414 -23.46 11.50 20.54
C THR A 414 -23.81 10.02 20.61
N GLU A 415 -23.53 9.27 19.55
CA GLU A 415 -23.78 7.84 19.46
C GLU A 415 -22.64 7.17 18.70
N TRP A 416 -22.50 5.86 18.89
CA TRP A 416 -21.60 5.03 18.11
C TRP A 416 -22.35 3.78 17.67
N HIS A 417 -22.36 3.50 16.36
CA HIS A 417 -23.16 2.42 15.76
C HIS A 417 -22.88 1.03 16.36
N THR A 418 -21.71 0.87 16.97
CA THR A 418 -21.27 -0.38 17.62
C THR A 418 -21.73 -0.50 19.07
N LEU A 419 -22.11 0.59 19.73
CA LEU A 419 -22.55 0.59 21.12
C LEU A 419 -24.08 0.59 21.23
N LYS A 420 -24.68 -0.60 21.34
CA LYS A 420 -26.14 -0.77 21.50
C LYS A 420 -26.54 -0.95 22.97
N GLU A 421 -27.84 -0.87 23.26
CA GLU A 421 -28.39 -1.00 24.63
C GLU A 421 -27.92 -2.25 25.37
N ASN A 422 -27.93 -3.41 24.70
CA ASN A 422 -27.46 -4.67 25.30
C ASN A 422 -25.99 -4.63 25.71
N ASN A 423 -25.18 -3.77 25.07
CA ASN A 423 -23.77 -3.59 25.41
C ASN A 423 -23.58 -2.62 26.58
N LYS A 424 -24.55 -1.77 26.93
CA LYS A 424 -24.44 -0.91 28.12
C LYS A 424 -24.30 -1.74 29.40
N MET A 425 -24.82 -2.97 29.41
CA MET A 425 -24.59 -3.93 30.51
C MET A 425 -23.13 -4.34 30.69
N PHE A 426 -22.33 -4.35 29.62
CA PHE A 426 -20.88 -4.62 29.69
C PHE A 426 -20.22 -3.62 30.64
N PHE A 427 -20.51 -2.32 30.49
CA PHE A 427 -19.99 -1.25 31.34
C PHE A 427 -20.55 -1.28 32.76
N LYS A 428 -21.83 -1.65 32.94
CA LYS A 428 -22.43 -1.83 34.28
C LYS A 428 -21.80 -2.98 35.07
N LYS A 429 -21.51 -4.12 34.42
CA LYS A 429 -20.82 -5.28 35.03
C LYS A 429 -19.39 -4.91 35.44
N ASN A 430 -18.73 -4.14 34.58
CA ASN A 430 -17.37 -3.63 34.77
C ASN A 430 -17.24 -2.66 35.95
N ASN A 431 -18.25 -1.83 36.22
CA ASN A 431 -18.27 -0.94 37.40
C ASN A 431 -18.21 -1.69 38.75
N ARG A 432 -18.56 -2.99 38.81
CA ARG A 432 -18.44 -3.80 40.04
C ARG A 432 -17.07 -4.47 40.17
N GLY A 433 -16.42 -4.82 39.06
CA GLY A 433 -15.09 -5.47 39.03
C GLY A 433 -13.91 -4.51 39.11
N TYR A 434 -14.06 -3.28 38.61
CA TYR A 434 -12.98 -2.27 38.54
C TYR A 434 -12.97 -1.28 39.70
N ARG A 435 -13.58 -1.62 40.85
CA ARG A 435 -13.77 -0.71 42.00
C ARG A 435 -12.49 -0.05 42.55
N ALA A 436 -11.31 -0.62 42.27
CA ALA A 436 -10.02 -0.02 42.65
C ALA A 436 -9.52 1.06 41.67
N LEU A 437 -9.98 1.06 40.41
CA LEU A 437 -9.60 2.03 39.36
C LEU A 437 -10.73 3.02 39.02
N SER A 438 -11.98 2.69 39.39
CA SER A 438 -13.18 3.47 39.08
C SER A 438 -13.24 4.85 39.75
N PHE A 439 -12.39 5.14 40.74
CA PHE A 439 -12.40 6.43 41.44
C PHE A 439 -11.59 7.54 40.74
N ARG A 440 -10.81 7.23 39.70
CA ARG A 440 -9.99 8.24 38.97
C ARG A 440 -10.24 8.34 37.47
N LEU A 441 -11.05 7.45 36.89
CA LEU A 441 -11.48 7.58 35.50
C LEU A 441 -12.68 8.53 35.45
N ILE A 442 -12.40 9.84 35.45
CA ILE A 442 -13.37 10.86 35.04
C ILE A 442 -13.67 10.59 33.57
N PHE A 443 -14.78 9.91 33.33
CA PHE A 443 -15.24 9.53 32.00
C PHE A 443 -15.69 10.78 31.23
N ASN A 444 -14.96 11.15 30.18
CA ASN A 444 -15.49 12.03 29.14
C ASN A 444 -16.47 11.21 28.28
N PHE A 445 -17.75 11.21 28.68
CA PHE A 445 -18.82 10.53 27.94
C PHE A 445 -19.92 11.50 27.50
N LYS A 446 -19.93 11.83 26.20
CA LYS A 446 -21.15 12.23 25.48
C LYS A 446 -21.86 11.03 24.82
N ILE A 447 -21.12 9.95 24.49
CA ILE A 447 -21.64 8.79 23.73
C ILE A 447 -22.31 7.70 24.61
N ILE A 448 -22.01 7.65 25.92
CA ILE A 448 -22.56 6.63 26.84
C ILE A 448 -23.71 7.14 27.73
N LYS A 449 -23.94 8.45 27.77
CA LYS A 449 -25.17 8.99 28.36
C LYS A 449 -26.34 8.69 27.42
#